data_AF-A0A4Y2NXY0-F1
#
_entry.id   AF-A0A4Y2NXY0-F1
#
_cell.length_a   1.000
_cell.length_b   1.000
_cell.length_c   1.000
_cell.angle_alpha   90.00
_cell.angle_beta   90.00
_cell.angle_gamma   90.00
#
_symmetry.space_group_name_H-M   'P 1'
#
loop_
_entity.id
_entity.type
_entity.pdbx_description
1 polymer ?
#
loop_
_entity_poly.entity_id
_entity_poly.type
_entity_poly.pdbx_seq_one_letter_code
_entity_poly.pdbx_strand_id
1 'polypeptide(L)' 'MIVLAFYATISPFLGSGPLWPDYDVIPSCKDNWWWNMLYINNFQALFFDQCMEWSWYLANDMQFYVISPLFLITLW' A
#
# COMPACT_ATOMS: atom_id res chain seq x y z
N MET A 1 6.54 0.46 6.40
CA MET A 1 7.51 -0.43 5.71
C MET A 1 7.68 -1.78 6.38
N ILE A 2 7.77 -1.87 7.71
CA ILE A 2 7.81 -3.17 8.42
C ILE A 2 6.57 -4.02 8.10
N VAL A 3 5.38 -3.41 8.08
CA VAL A 3 4.11 -4.09 7.74
C VAL A 3 4.11 -4.61 6.29
N LEU A 4 4.61 -3.81 5.34
CA LEU A 4 4.75 -4.23 3.94
C LEU A 4 5.65 -5.47 3.82
N ALA A 5 6.82 -5.45 4.49
CA ALA A 5 7.76 -6.56 4.45
C ALA A 5 7.15 -7.82 5.10
N PHE A 6 6.52 -7.67 6.26
CA PHE A 6 5.81 -8.77 6.93
C PHE A 6 4.71 -9.36 6.05
N TYR A 7 3.92 -8.50 5.41
CA TYR A 7 2.84 -8.92 4.53
C TYR A 7 3.35 -9.66 3.28
N ALA A 8 4.39 -9.14 2.64
CA ALA A 8 4.95 -9.73 1.43
C ALA A 8 5.76 -11.02 1.67
N THR A 9 6.36 -11.19 2.86
CA THR A 9 7.32 -12.28 3.10
C THR A 9 6.89 -13.30 4.14
N ILE A 10 6.26 -12.88 5.24
CA ILE A 10 5.99 -13.76 6.40
C ILE A 10 4.53 -14.25 6.39
N SER A 11 3.58 -13.40 5.98
CA SER A 11 2.16 -13.73 5.85
C SER A 11 1.87 -15.09 5.20
N PRO A 12 2.44 -15.47 4.03
CA PRO A 12 2.11 -16.76 3.41
C PRO A 12 2.52 -17.99 4.23
N PHE A 13 3.46 -17.87 5.16
CA PHE A 13 3.95 -18.99 5.98
C PHE A 13 3.18 -19.16 7.30
N LEU A 14 2.30 -18.22 7.66
CA LEU A 14 1.64 -18.17 8.96
C LEU A 14 0.31 -18.94 9.03
N GLY A 15 -0.21 -19.41 7.91
CA GLY A 15 -1.53 -20.01 7.88
C GLY A 15 -1.77 -20.87 6.64
N SER A 16 -2.87 -21.61 6.70
CA SER A 16 -3.43 -22.35 5.58
C SER A 16 -4.95 -22.32 5.70
N GLY A 17 -5.64 -22.04 4.60
CA GLY A 17 -7.09 -21.93 4.60
C GLY A 17 -7.64 -21.48 3.25
N PRO A 18 -8.93 -21.73 2.97
CA PRO A 18 -9.56 -21.44 1.67
C PRO A 18 -9.71 -19.94 1.36
N LEU A 19 -9.54 -19.07 2.37
CA LEU A 19 -9.48 -17.60 2.22
C LEU A 19 -8.07 -17.06 2.50
N TRP A 20 -7.10 -17.94 2.78
CA TRP A 20 -5.72 -17.51 2.94
C TRP A 20 -5.23 -17.04 1.56
N PRO A 21 -4.51 -15.92 1.49
CA PRO A 21 -3.98 -15.45 0.21
C PRO A 21 -3.11 -16.55 -0.39
N ASP A 22 -3.62 -17.15 -1.47
CA ASP A 22 -2.86 -18.07 -2.28
C ASP A 22 -1.67 -17.33 -2.91
N TYR A 23 -0.73 -18.11 -3.43
CA TYR A 23 0.49 -17.63 -4.07
C TYR A 23 0.25 -16.55 -5.15
N ASP A 24 -0.98 -16.40 -5.67
CA ASP A 24 -1.39 -15.36 -6.64
C ASP A 24 -1.51 -13.94 -6.06
N VAL A 25 -1.60 -13.74 -4.74
CA VAL A 25 -1.52 -12.39 -4.12
C VAL A 25 -0.06 -11.89 -4.04
N ILE A 26 0.90 -12.81 -4.09
CA ILE A 26 2.35 -12.57 -4.02
C ILE A 26 2.94 -11.96 -5.31
N PRO A 27 2.58 -12.34 -6.56
CA PRO A 27 3.13 -11.75 -7.78
C PRO A 27 2.83 -10.25 -7.90
N SER A 28 1.59 -9.82 -7.66
CA SER A 28 1.24 -8.40 -7.64
C SER A 28 2.06 -7.63 -6.61
N CYS A 29 2.32 -8.24 -5.44
CA CYS A 29 3.17 -7.63 -4.46
C CYS A 29 4.66 -7.60 -4.86
N LYS A 30 5.16 -8.62 -5.57
CA LYS A 30 6.55 -8.66 -6.07
C LYS A 30 6.84 -7.53 -7.07
N ASP A 31 5.87 -7.20 -7.91
CA ASP A 31 6.05 -6.19 -8.95
C ASP A 31 5.63 -4.78 -8.48
N ASN A 32 4.62 -4.69 -7.59
CA ASN A 32 4.02 -3.41 -7.19
C ASN A 32 4.19 -3.03 -5.70
N TRP A 33 5.04 -3.71 -4.92
CA TRP A 33 5.31 -3.33 -3.52
C TRP A 33 5.80 -1.88 -3.37
N TRP A 34 6.57 -1.40 -4.35
CA TRP A 34 7.21 -0.08 -4.30
C TRP A 34 6.20 1.07 -4.37
N TRP A 35 5.02 0.87 -5.00
CA TRP A 35 3.93 1.84 -4.98
C TRP A 35 3.42 2.14 -3.57
N ASN A 36 3.36 1.11 -2.72
CA ASN A 36 2.97 1.22 -1.32
C ASN A 36 4.10 1.83 -0.48
N MET A 37 5.36 1.62 -0.87
CA MET A 37 6.52 2.26 -0.22
C MET A 37 6.57 3.77 -0.46
N LEU A 38 6.26 4.18 -1.69
CA LEU A 38 6.25 5.58 -2.09
C LEU A 38 4.95 6.32 -1.74
N TYR A 39 3.97 5.67 -1.10
CA TYR A 39 2.66 6.26 -0.78
C TYR A 39 1.93 6.81 -2.01
N ILE A 40 2.02 6.10 -3.13
CA ILE A 40 1.37 6.44 -4.41
C ILE A 40 0.41 5.33 -4.87
N ASN A 41 0.14 4.33 -4.03
CA ASN A 41 -0.82 3.27 -4.32
C ASN A 41 -2.29 3.75 -4.28
N ASN A 42 -2.57 5.05 -4.19
CA ASN A 42 -3.94 5.59 -4.34
C ASN A 42 -4.32 5.86 -5.82
N PHE A 43 -3.37 5.85 -6.76
CA PHE A 43 -3.69 6.13 -8.16
C PHE A 43 -4.46 4.98 -8.83
N GLN A 44 -5.54 5.36 -9.53
CA GLN A 44 -6.61 4.50 -10.08
C GLN A 44 -6.15 3.35 -10.99
N ALA A 45 -4.92 3.37 -11.50
CA ALA A 45 -4.45 2.43 -12.52
C ALA A 45 -4.26 0.99 -12.01
N LEU A 46 -4.26 0.76 -10.69
CA LEU A 46 -3.81 -0.51 -10.11
C LEU A 46 -4.81 -1.19 -9.17
N PHE A 47 -6.09 -0.79 -9.10
CA PHE A 47 -7.04 -1.35 -8.10
C PHE A 47 -7.03 -2.88 -7.98
N PHE A 48 -6.87 -3.60 -9.10
CA PHE A 48 -6.86 -5.07 -9.11
C PHE A 48 -5.46 -5.70 -8.95
N ASP A 49 -4.39 -4.89 -8.91
CA ASP A 49 -2.99 -5.35 -8.95
C ASP A 49 -2.13 -4.69 -7.85
N GLN A 50 -2.75 -4.29 -6.74
CA GLN A 50 -2.05 -3.68 -5.59
C GLN A 50 -1.57 -4.73 -4.59
N CYS A 51 -0.36 -4.56 -4.05
CA CYS A 51 0.12 -5.39 -2.95
C CYS A 51 -0.80 -5.29 -1.70
N MET A 52 -1.09 -4.07 -1.25
CA MET A 52 -1.90 -3.82 -0.05
C MET A 52 -2.99 -2.81 -0.37
N GLU A 53 -4.07 -3.28 -0.99
CA GLU A 53 -5.18 -2.42 -1.44
C GLU A 53 -5.68 -1.51 -0.31
N TRP A 54 -5.93 -2.05 0.89
CA TRP A 54 -6.41 -1.28 2.05
C TRP A 54 -5.49 -0.13 2.49
N SER A 55 -4.23 -0.12 2.06
CA SER A 55 -3.27 0.93 2.45
C SER A 55 -3.42 2.21 1.62
N TRP A 56 -4.34 2.25 0.65
CA TRP A 56 -4.62 3.43 -0.17
C TRP A 56 -4.91 4.68 0.67
N TYR A 57 -5.58 4.51 1.82
CA TYR A 57 -5.94 5.61 2.71
C TYR A 57 -4.70 6.23 3.37
N LEU A 58 -3.72 5.39 3.72
CA LEU A 58 -2.46 5.85 4.30
C LEU A 58 -1.64 6.65 3.29
N ALA A 59 -1.68 6.27 2.01
CA ALA A 59 -1.08 7.05 0.94
C ALA A 59 -1.71 8.45 0.79
N ASN A 60 -3.05 8.51 0.86
CA ASN A 60 -3.78 9.77 0.81
C ASN A 60 -3.43 10.70 2.01
N ASP A 61 -3.33 10.15 3.22
CA ASP A 61 -2.95 10.93 4.41
C ASP A 61 -1.55 11.55 4.26
N MET A 62 -0.57 10.78 3.75
CA MET A 62 0.77 11.32 3.52
C MET A 62 0.80 12.45 2.49
N GLN A 63 0.01 12.33 1.42
CA GLN A 63 -0.10 13.38 0.40
C GLN A 63 -0.72 14.65 0.98
N PHE A 64 -1.78 14.54 1.79
CA PHE A 64 -2.35 15.69 2.48
C PHE A 64 -1.39 16.29 3.50
N TYR A 65 -0.63 15.48 4.22
CA TYR A 65 0.40 15.98 5.13
C TYR A 65 1.44 16.85 4.37
N VAL A 66 1.90 16.40 3.20
CA VAL A 66 2.86 17.13 2.36
C VAL A 66 2.26 18.40 1.74
N ILE A 67 1.00 18.36 1.31
CA ILE A 67 0.33 19.50 0.66
C ILE A 67 -0.16 20.53 1.69
N SER A 68 -0.51 20.11 2.91
CA SER A 68 -1.09 20.99 3.94
C SER A 68 -0.33 22.29 4.22
N PRO A 69 1.04 22.33 4.24
CA PRO A 69 1.76 23.56 4.52
C PRO A 69 1.56 24.63 3.43
N LEU A 70 1.32 24.23 2.17
CA LEU A 70 1.06 25.17 1.08
C LEU A 70 -0.20 25.99 1.35
N PHE A 71 -1.26 25.32 1.83
CA PHE A 71 -2.51 25.99 2.19
C PHE A 71 -2.38 26.79 3.49
N LEU A 72 -1.69 26.23 4.49
CA LEU A 72 -1.51 26.89 5.79
C LEU A 72 -0.66 28.17 5.67
N ILE A 73 0.36 28.19 4.81
CA ILE A 73 1.17 29.38 4.55
C ILE A 73 0.35 30.46 3.85
N THR A 74 -0.53 30.11 2.89
CA THR A 74 -1.38 31.10 2.22
C THR A 74 -2.49 31.69 3.09
N LEU A 75 -2.81 31.04 4.21
CA LEU A 75 -3.82 31.48 5.17
C LEU A 75 -3.26 32.44 6.23
N TRP A 76 -1.94 32.60 6.26
CA TRP A 76 -1.20 33.53 7.11
C TRP A 76 -0.86 34.81 6.35
#